data_AF-A0A839W390-F1
#
_entry.id   AF-A0A839W390-F1
#
_cell.length_a   1.000
_cell.length_b   1.000
_cell.length_c   1.000
_cell.angle_alpha   90.00
_cell.angle_beta   90.00
_cell.angle_gamma   90.00
#
_symmetry.space_group_name_H-M   'P 1'
#
loop_
_entity.id
_entity.type
_entity.pdbx_description
1 polymer ?
#
loop_
_entity_poly.entity_id
_entity_poly.type
_entity_poly.pdbx_seq_one_letter_code
_entity_poly.pdbx_strand_id
1 'polypeptide(L)'
;MNISSLPPPRLAVFVSRLDDTPAGRAAVSLAHALQRRGYGLDVVAPMGGGPLRAALHPGIGQIDLAKRHTNTSVLALARILAERRPSGLVGVGNDAGLVALAAVRLARQGTPTAVLEDTQRSDSRLQRALGRWLHPRASMVSPLFMDPGEAAPLILAAFGLRDRLR
;
A
#
# COMPACT_ATOMS: atom_id res chain seq x y z
N MET A 1 15.29 -32.64 4.83
CA MET A 1 13.89 -32.19 4.95
C MET A 1 13.87 -30.72 4.56
N ASN A 2 13.70 -30.40 3.27
CA ASN A 2 13.84 -29.03 2.76
C ASN A 2 12.45 -28.43 2.62
N ILE A 3 12.02 -27.63 3.60
CA ILE A 3 10.76 -26.89 3.50
C ILE A 3 10.91 -25.82 2.41
N SER A 4 10.07 -25.94 1.39
CA SER A 4 9.97 -25.05 0.24
C SER A 4 10.01 -23.57 0.67
N SER A 5 11.14 -22.90 0.45
CA SER A 5 11.25 -21.45 0.61
C SER A 5 10.59 -20.76 -0.58
N LEU A 6 9.26 -20.85 -0.66
CA LEU A 6 8.51 -19.89 -1.45
C LEU A 6 8.93 -18.50 -0.97
N PRO A 7 9.34 -17.58 -1.87
CA PRO A 7 9.65 -16.22 -1.45
C PRO A 7 8.46 -15.71 -0.63
N PRO A 8 8.71 -15.10 0.55
CA PRO A 8 7.63 -14.72 1.45
C PRO A 8 6.59 -13.88 0.72
N PRO A 9 5.29 -14.05 1.04
CA PRO A 9 4.22 -13.30 0.40
C PRO A 9 4.58 -11.81 0.39
N ARG A 10 4.67 -11.26 -0.82
CA ARG A 10 5.19 -9.92 -1.06
C ARG A 10 4.03 -8.95 -0.99
N LEU A 11 4.08 -8.03 -0.03
CA LEU A 11 3.11 -6.96 0.12
C LEU A 11 3.55 -5.73 -0.67
N ALA A 12 2.59 -4.96 -1.17
CA ALA A 12 2.84 -3.69 -1.83
C ALA A 12 2.26 -2.54 -0.99
N VAL A 13 3.03 -1.46 -0.83
CA VAL A 13 2.58 -0.21 -0.22
C VAL A 13 2.66 0.88 -1.27
N PHE A 14 1.52 1.46 -1.65
CA PHE A 14 1.44 2.56 -2.60
C PHE A 14 1.23 3.89 -1.88
N VAL A 15 2.07 4.87 -2.19
CA VAL A 15 1.98 6.23 -1.65
C VAL A 15 2.18 7.24 -2.78
N SER A 16 1.43 8.35 -2.74
CA SER A 16 1.51 9.39 -3.77
C SER A 16 2.89 10.04 -3.89
N ARG A 17 3.58 10.22 -2.76
CA ARG A 17 4.93 10.76 -2.68
C ARG A 17 5.65 10.18 -1.47
N LEU A 18 6.92 9.87 -1.63
CA LEU A 18 7.78 9.35 -0.55
C LEU A 18 8.66 10.46 0.02
N ASP A 19 8.02 11.54 0.46
CA ASP A 19 8.59 12.74 1.05
C ASP A 19 8.12 12.93 2.50
N ASP A 20 8.55 13.99 3.17
CA ASP A 20 8.23 14.26 4.57
C ASP A 20 6.79 14.79 4.78
N THR A 21 5.84 14.15 4.09
CA THR A 21 4.40 14.32 4.29
C THR A 21 3.87 13.31 5.30
N PRO A 22 2.71 13.56 5.93
CA PRO A 22 2.08 12.58 6.82
C PRO A 22 1.89 11.21 6.15
N ALA A 23 1.46 11.18 4.89
CA ALA A 23 1.30 9.95 4.12
C ALA A 23 2.65 9.25 3.83
N GLY A 24 3.70 10.01 3.48
CA GLY A 24 5.04 9.47 3.29
C GLY A 24 5.60 8.83 4.55
N ARG A 25 5.51 9.52 5.70
CA ARG A 25 5.95 8.99 7.00
C ARG A 25 5.15 7.75 7.40
N ALA A 26 3.82 7.78 7.27
CA ALA A 26 2.97 6.64 7.54
C ALA A 26 3.31 5.42 6.66
N ALA A 27 3.59 5.64 5.37
CA ALA A 27 3.98 4.57 4.45
C ALA A 27 5.31 3.91 4.85
N VAL A 28 6.32 4.69 5.22
CA VAL A 28 7.61 4.16 5.69
C VAL A 28 7.44 3.39 7.00
N SER A 29 6.77 3.99 7.98
CA SER A 29 6.57 3.36 9.29
C SER A 29 5.77 2.06 9.18
N LEU A 30 4.73 2.03 8.34
CA LEU A 30 3.97 0.83 8.05
C LEU A 30 4.81 -0.23 7.32
N ALA A 31 5.59 0.16 6.31
CA ALA A 31 6.48 -0.76 5.61
C ALA A 31 7.48 -1.40 6.58
N HIS A 32 8.09 -0.63 7.47
CA HIS A 32 8.98 -1.18 8.49
C HIS A 32 8.23 -2.11 9.47
N ALA A 33 7.02 -1.74 9.90
CA ALA A 33 6.21 -2.57 10.81
C ALA A 33 5.81 -3.92 10.21
N LEU A 34 5.49 -3.96 8.92
CA LEU A 34 5.20 -5.20 8.17
C LEU A 34 6.48 -5.99 7.87
N GLN A 35 7.59 -5.31 7.60
CA GLN A 35 8.89 -5.95 7.34
C GLN A 35 9.42 -6.65 8.59
N ARG A 36 9.33 -6.02 9.77
CA ARG A 36 9.68 -6.65 11.06
C ARG A 36 8.86 -7.91 11.35
N ARG A 37 7.67 -8.04 10.73
CA ARG A 37 6.81 -9.24 10.76
C ARG A 37 7.19 -10.31 9.73
N GLY A 38 8.34 -10.17 9.07
CA GLY A 38 8.86 -11.20 8.16
C GLY A 38 8.16 -11.27 6.81
N TYR A 39 7.52 -10.18 6.37
CA TYR A 39 6.94 -10.05 5.04
C TYR A 39 7.89 -9.33 4.09
N GLY A 40 8.02 -9.86 2.86
CA GLY A 40 8.68 -9.13 1.78
C GLY A 40 7.81 -7.95 1.36
N LEU A 41 8.42 -6.80 1.08
CA LEU A 41 7.68 -5.57 0.77
C LEU A 41 8.25 -4.84 -0.43
N ASP A 42 7.36 -4.26 -1.22
CA ASP A 42 7.66 -3.22 -2.20
C ASP A 42 6.92 -1.94 -1.83
N VAL A 43 7.65 -0.83 -1.70
CA VAL A 43 7.07 0.50 -1.67
C VAL A 43 7.04 1.04 -3.09
N VAL A 44 5.84 1.34 -3.56
CA VAL A 44 5.56 1.83 -4.91
C VAL A 44 5.17 3.30 -4.82
N ALA A 45 5.84 4.16 -5.57
CA ALA A 45 5.52 5.57 -5.64
C ALA A 45 5.59 6.08 -7.10
N PRO A 46 4.79 7.11 -7.45
CA PRO A 46 5.03 7.93 -8.64
C PRO A 46 6.43 8.55 -8.62
N MET A 47 6.89 8.97 -9.78
CA MET A 47 8.23 9.52 -9.99
C MET A 47 8.42 10.81 -9.21
N GLY A 48 9.50 10.81 -8.43
CA GLY A 48 9.85 11.91 -7.54
C GLY A 48 10.70 11.38 -6.41
N GLY A 49 12.00 11.69 -6.46
CA GLY A 49 12.86 11.49 -5.30
C GLY A 49 12.25 12.19 -4.09
N GLY A 50 12.35 11.56 -2.92
CA GLY A 50 11.95 12.16 -1.66
C GLY A 50 12.86 11.63 -0.55
N PRO A 51 13.12 12.46 0.48
CA PRO A 51 14.12 12.15 1.51
C PRO A 51 13.84 10.81 2.24
N LEU A 52 12.57 10.41 2.29
CA LEU A 52 12.17 9.18 2.97
C LEU A 52 12.53 7.89 2.20
N ARG A 53 12.98 7.98 0.93
CA ARG A 53 13.54 6.83 0.20
C ARG A 53 14.76 6.24 0.88
N ALA A 54 15.63 7.09 1.41
CA ALA A 54 16.81 6.66 2.14
C ALA A 54 16.47 6.09 3.54
N ALA A 55 15.29 6.39 4.07
CA ALA A 55 14.83 5.85 5.34
C ALA A 55 14.24 4.44 5.24
N LEU A 56 14.01 3.92 4.03
CA LEU A 56 13.55 2.55 3.84
C LEU A 56 14.69 1.55 4.08
N HIS A 57 14.40 0.49 4.81
CA HIS A 57 15.35 -0.60 5.03
C HIS A 57 15.77 -1.22 3.67
N PRO A 58 17.06 -1.56 3.44
CA PRO A 58 17.54 -2.08 2.15
C PRO A 58 16.81 -3.34 1.65
N GLY A 59 16.31 -4.16 2.57
CA GLY A 59 15.46 -5.33 2.26
C GLY A 59 14.03 -5.01 1.80
N ILE A 60 13.62 -3.75 1.78
CA ILE A 60 12.33 -3.28 1.25
C ILE A 60 12.57 -2.79 -0.19
N GLY A 61 11.90 -3.42 -1.15
CA GLY A 61 11.99 -3.01 -2.54
C GLY A 61 11.39 -1.63 -2.76
N GLN A 62 12.00 -0.85 -3.64
CA GLN A 62 11.51 0.48 -4.01
C GLN A 62 11.19 0.47 -5.50
N ILE A 63 9.94 0.75 -5.85
CA ILE A 63 9.47 0.77 -7.24
C ILE A 63 9.02 2.20 -7.56
N ASP A 64 9.65 2.78 -8.58
CA ASP A 64 9.23 4.04 -9.16
C ASP A 64 8.39 3.77 -10.42
N LEU A 65 7.18 4.33 -10.49
CA LEU A 65 6.29 4.14 -11.64
C LEU A 65 6.67 4.99 -12.85
N ALA A 66 7.71 5.82 -12.76
CA ALA A 66 8.14 6.76 -13.81
C ALA A 66 7.00 7.71 -14.26
N LYS A 67 6.04 8.00 -13.38
CA LYS A 67 4.90 8.91 -13.64
C LYS A 67 4.99 10.18 -12.81
N ARG A 68 4.80 11.35 -13.44
CA ARG A 68 4.81 12.65 -12.77
C ARG A 68 3.59 12.89 -11.87
N HIS A 69 2.47 12.20 -12.09
CA HIS A 69 1.22 12.43 -11.37
C HIS A 69 0.60 11.12 -10.87
N THR A 70 0.20 11.09 -9.59
CA THR A 70 -0.48 9.95 -8.94
C THR A 70 -1.71 9.50 -9.74
N ASN A 71 -2.51 10.44 -10.25
CA ASN A 71 -3.74 10.13 -10.98
C ASN A 71 -3.49 9.38 -12.30
N THR A 72 -2.30 9.56 -12.91
CA THR A 72 -1.88 8.82 -14.12
C THR A 72 -1.21 7.48 -13.81
N SER A 73 -1.07 7.15 -12.53
CA SER A 73 -0.33 5.97 -12.09
C SER A 73 -1.20 4.71 -12.03
N VAL A 74 -2.53 4.82 -12.19
CA VAL A 74 -3.46 3.67 -12.09
C VAL A 74 -3.06 2.53 -13.04
N LEU A 75 -2.79 2.83 -14.33
CA LEU A 75 -2.42 1.82 -15.31
C LEU A 75 -1.06 1.18 -15.00
N ALA A 76 -0.09 1.99 -14.59
CA ALA A 76 1.25 1.53 -14.24
C ALA A 76 1.23 0.65 -12.98
N LEU A 77 0.47 1.08 -11.96
CA LEU A 77 0.26 0.30 -10.75
C LEU A 77 -0.48 -1.01 -11.06
N ALA A 78 -1.55 -0.98 -11.86
CA ALA A 78 -2.28 -2.18 -12.26
C ALA A 78 -1.36 -3.19 -12.98
N ARG A 79 -0.46 -2.69 -13.85
CA ARG A 79 0.56 -3.52 -14.49
C ARG A 79 1.51 -4.15 -13.47
N ILE A 80 2.04 -3.39 -12.52
CA ILE A 80 2.90 -3.91 -11.45
C ILE A 80 2.18 -4.95 -10.61
N LEU A 81 0.92 -4.71 -10.24
CA LEU A 81 0.09 -5.69 -9.54
C LEU A 81 -0.06 -6.96 -10.37
N ALA A 82 -0.26 -6.80 -11.69
CA ALA A 82 -0.48 -7.93 -12.57
C ALA A 82 0.78 -8.82 -12.72
N GLU A 83 1.96 -8.19 -12.80
CA GLU A 83 3.26 -8.83 -12.95
C GLU A 83 3.77 -9.45 -11.64
N ARG A 84 3.68 -8.70 -10.53
CA ARG A 84 4.25 -9.12 -9.24
C ARG A 84 3.30 -9.95 -8.39
N ARG A 85 1.99 -9.88 -8.66
CA ARG A 85 0.92 -10.57 -7.92
C ARG A 85 1.09 -10.49 -6.41
N PRO A 86 1.20 -9.28 -5.83
CA PRO A 86 1.41 -9.15 -4.39
C PRO A 86 0.25 -9.76 -3.62
N SER A 87 0.54 -10.28 -2.42
CA SER A 87 -0.45 -10.92 -1.56
C SER A 87 -1.41 -9.92 -0.92
N GLY A 88 -1.10 -8.62 -1.02
CA GLY A 88 -1.98 -7.52 -0.64
C GLY A 88 -1.38 -6.17 -1.02
N LEU A 89 -2.25 -5.18 -1.20
CA LEU A 89 -1.88 -3.80 -1.52
C LEU A 89 -2.40 -2.85 -0.44
N VAL A 90 -1.56 -1.94 0.02
CA VAL A 90 -1.96 -0.87 0.93
C VAL A 90 -1.82 0.49 0.24
N GLY A 91 -2.90 1.24 0.09
CA GLY A 91 -2.85 2.64 -0.36
C GLY A 91 -2.78 3.60 0.82
N VAL A 92 -1.77 4.49 0.86
CA VAL A 92 -1.51 5.38 2.00
C VAL A 92 -1.79 6.85 1.63
N GLY A 93 -2.84 7.41 2.21
CA GLY A 93 -3.43 8.71 1.89
C GLY A 93 -4.59 8.61 0.89
N ASN A 94 -5.51 9.58 0.90
CA ASN A 94 -6.79 9.50 0.18
C ASN A 94 -6.60 9.27 -1.34
N ASP A 95 -5.80 10.11 -2.00
CA ASP A 95 -5.54 9.98 -3.45
C ASP A 95 -4.86 8.65 -3.79
N ALA A 96 -3.92 8.20 -2.95
CA ALA A 96 -3.22 6.94 -3.14
C ALA A 96 -4.16 5.75 -2.94
N GLY A 97 -5.05 5.82 -1.96
CA GLY A 97 -6.12 4.84 -1.71
C GLY A 97 -7.02 4.64 -2.91
N LEU A 98 -7.50 5.73 -3.49
CA LEU A 98 -8.35 5.68 -4.70
C LEU A 98 -7.61 5.06 -5.89
N VAL A 99 -6.35 5.46 -6.11
CA VAL A 99 -5.52 4.89 -7.19
C VAL A 99 -5.24 3.40 -6.95
N ALA A 100 -5.01 2.98 -5.70
CA ALA A 100 -4.83 1.59 -5.33
C ALA A 100 -6.07 0.75 -5.63
N LEU A 101 -7.26 1.21 -5.20
CA LEU A 101 -8.53 0.53 -5.46
C LEU A 101 -8.82 0.42 -6.97
N ALA A 102 -8.58 1.50 -7.72
CA ALA A 102 -8.75 1.50 -9.17
C ALA A 102 -7.77 0.54 -9.86
N ALA A 103 -6.51 0.50 -9.42
CA ALA A 103 -5.48 -0.36 -9.99
C ALA A 103 -5.78 -1.86 -9.75
N VAL A 104 -6.25 -2.21 -8.56
CA VAL A 104 -6.64 -3.59 -8.22
C VAL A 104 -7.82 -4.06 -9.07
N ARG A 105 -8.81 -3.19 -9.26
CA ARG A 105 -9.95 -3.47 -10.13
C ARG A 105 -9.52 -3.68 -11.58
N LEU A 106 -8.55 -2.89 -12.07
CA LEU A 106 -8.03 -3.01 -13.42
C LEU A 106 -7.13 -4.23 -13.60
N ALA A 107 -6.36 -4.61 -12.58
CA ALA A 107 -5.50 -5.79 -12.61
C ALA A 107 -6.32 -7.10 -12.64
N ARG A 108 -7.55 -7.09 -12.11
CA ARG A 108 -8.51 -8.22 -12.11
C ARG A 108 -7.97 -9.50 -11.46
N GLN A 109 -7.01 -9.39 -10.53
CA GLN A 109 -6.38 -10.54 -9.88
C GLN A 109 -6.94 -10.87 -8.50
N GLY A 110 -7.87 -10.05 -7.99
CA GLY A 110 -8.44 -10.26 -6.65
C GLY A 110 -7.49 -9.93 -5.50
N THR A 111 -6.44 -9.14 -5.74
CA THR A 111 -5.50 -8.68 -4.71
C THR A 111 -6.26 -7.98 -3.56
N PRO A 112 -6.19 -8.49 -2.32
CA PRO A 112 -6.74 -7.82 -1.15
C PRO A 112 -6.15 -6.42 -1.00
N THR A 113 -6.98 -5.43 -0.67
CA THR A 113 -6.55 -4.02 -0.67
C THR A 113 -7.01 -3.30 0.59
N ALA A 114 -6.07 -2.66 1.28
CA ALA A 114 -6.35 -1.80 2.43
C ALA A 114 -6.05 -0.34 2.08
N VAL A 115 -6.80 0.59 2.68
CA VAL A 115 -6.60 2.03 2.50
C VAL A 115 -6.41 2.71 3.85
N LEU A 116 -5.37 3.54 3.96
CA LEU A 116 -5.14 4.43 5.10
C LEU A 116 -5.50 5.86 4.68
N GLU A 117 -6.50 6.45 5.31
CA GLU A 117 -7.07 7.76 4.91
C GLU A 117 -6.77 8.85 5.93
N ASP A 118 -6.39 10.02 5.43
CA ASP A 118 -6.25 11.22 6.25
C ASP A 118 -7.65 11.81 6.47
N THR A 119 -8.24 11.51 7.62
CA THR A 119 -9.58 11.97 8.00
C THR A 119 -9.65 13.48 8.25
N GLN A 120 -8.50 14.16 8.45
CA GLN A 120 -8.45 15.61 8.66
C GLN A 120 -8.47 16.37 7.33
N ARG A 121 -8.01 15.75 6.24
CA ARG A 121 -8.07 16.33 4.90
C ARG A 121 -9.39 15.96 4.23
N SER A 122 -10.38 16.85 4.39
CA SER A 122 -11.75 16.72 3.89
C SER A 122 -11.82 16.30 2.41
N ASP A 123 -12.39 15.11 2.18
CA ASP A 123 -12.73 14.57 0.87
C ASP A 123 -13.62 15.51 0.06
N SER A 124 -13.25 15.74 -1.21
CA SER A 124 -14.18 16.27 -2.20
C SER A 124 -15.37 15.30 -2.39
N ARG A 125 -16.56 15.81 -2.74
CA ARG A 125 -17.78 14.99 -2.94
C ARG A 125 -17.55 13.84 -3.94
N LEU A 126 -16.63 14.01 -4.88
CA LEU A 126 -16.20 12.97 -5.83
C LEU A 126 -15.48 11.81 -5.14
N GLN A 127 -14.57 12.08 -4.19
CA GLN A 127 -13.85 11.04 -3.45
C GLN A 127 -14.79 10.25 -2.56
N ARG A 128 -15.76 10.91 -1.91
CA ARG A 128 -16.84 10.21 -1.17
C ARG A 128 -17.73 9.35 -2.05
N ALA A 129 -18.04 9.80 -3.28
CA ALA A 129 -18.85 9.03 -4.21
C ALA A 129 -18.10 7.82 -4.80
N LEU A 130 -16.85 8.02 -5.21
CA LEU A 130 -15.96 6.96 -5.70
C LEU A 130 -15.60 5.97 -4.58
N GLY A 131 -15.36 6.48 -3.38
CA GLY A 131 -15.22 5.70 -2.15
C GLY A 131 -16.45 4.83 -1.93
N ARG A 132 -17.68 5.36 -1.92
CA ARG A 132 -18.90 4.53 -1.74
C ARG A 132 -19.04 3.40 -2.77
N TRP A 133 -18.43 3.52 -3.95
CA TRP A 133 -18.46 2.49 -4.99
C TRP A 133 -17.26 1.53 -4.96
N LEU A 134 -16.09 1.98 -4.47
CA LEU A 134 -14.84 1.22 -4.44
C LEU A 134 -14.48 0.66 -3.05
N HIS A 135 -14.92 1.29 -1.96
CA HIS A 135 -14.81 0.82 -0.57
C HIS A 135 -15.45 -0.55 -0.30
N PRO A 136 -16.56 -0.96 -0.97
CA PRO A 136 -17.08 -2.32 -0.80
C PRO A 136 -16.08 -3.41 -1.20
N ARG A 137 -14.96 -3.04 -1.84
CA ARG A 137 -13.84 -3.92 -2.20
C ARG A 137 -12.55 -3.64 -1.43
N ALA A 138 -12.52 -2.60 -0.61
CA ALA A 138 -11.44 -2.44 0.36
C ALA A 138 -11.63 -3.52 1.43
N SER A 139 -10.63 -4.38 1.59
CA SER A 139 -10.58 -5.33 2.70
C SER A 139 -10.56 -4.60 4.04
N MET A 140 -10.02 -3.37 4.07
CA MET A 140 -9.98 -2.52 5.26
C MET A 140 -9.81 -1.04 4.87
N VAL A 141 -10.42 -0.15 5.64
CA VAL A 141 -10.15 1.30 5.63
C VAL A 141 -9.82 1.72 7.06
N SER A 142 -8.76 2.51 7.23
CA SER A 142 -8.29 2.94 8.55
C SER A 142 -7.81 4.38 8.54
N PRO A 143 -7.87 5.11 9.66
CA PRO A 143 -7.21 6.42 9.77
C PRO A 143 -5.71 6.32 9.51
N LEU A 144 -5.16 7.30 8.78
CA LEU A 144 -3.75 7.40 8.42
C LEU A 144 -2.82 7.45 9.65
N PHE A 145 -3.31 8.05 10.73
CA PHE A 145 -2.55 8.26 11.98
C PHE A 145 -2.67 7.08 12.95
N MET A 146 -3.27 5.96 12.54
CA MET A 146 -3.25 4.73 13.35
C MET A 146 -1.82 4.29 13.61
N ASP A 147 -1.56 3.80 14.83
CA ASP A 147 -0.25 3.27 15.18
C ASP A 147 0.16 2.14 14.20
N PRO A 148 1.36 2.17 13.59
CA PRO A 148 1.80 1.16 12.63
C PRO A 148 1.89 -0.25 13.23
N GLY A 149 2.14 -0.37 14.54
CA GLY A 149 2.17 -1.61 15.28
C GLY A 149 0.78 -2.25 15.42
N GLU A 150 -0.27 -1.44 15.52
CA GLU A 150 -1.68 -1.87 15.53
C GLU A 150 -2.25 -2.07 14.12
N ALA A 151 -1.90 -1.20 13.18
CA ALA A 151 -2.37 -1.26 11.80
C ALA A 151 -1.89 -2.52 11.08
N ALA A 152 -0.62 -2.92 11.28
CA ALA A 152 -0.03 -4.04 10.56
C ALA A 152 -0.77 -5.38 10.81
N PRO A 153 -1.03 -5.82 12.06
CA PRO A 153 -1.81 -7.03 12.32
C PRO A 153 -3.21 -7.00 11.70
N LEU A 154 -3.91 -5.85 11.76
CA LEU A 154 -5.24 -5.70 11.17
C LEU A 154 -5.22 -5.81 9.64
N ILE A 155 -4.22 -5.20 9.00
CA ILE A 155 -4.00 -5.30 7.55
C ILE A 155 -3.70 -6.75 7.16
N LEU A 156 -2.82 -7.43 7.90
CA LEU A 156 -2.51 -8.84 7.65
C LEU A 156 -3.76 -9.71 7.78
N ALA A 157 -4.56 -9.51 8.83
CA ALA A 157 -5.82 -10.21 9.01
C ALA A 157 -6.81 -9.94 7.86
N ALA A 158 -6.94 -8.69 7.42
CA ALA A 158 -7.77 -8.30 6.29
C ALA A 158 -7.30 -8.93 4.96
N PHE A 159 -6.01 -9.23 4.84
CA PHE A 159 -5.43 -9.94 3.68
C PHE A 159 -5.46 -11.47 3.83
N GLY A 160 -5.96 -12.01 4.95
CA GLY A 160 -5.94 -13.44 5.25
C GLY A 160 -4.53 -13.98 5.55
N LEU A 161 -3.60 -13.11 5.92
CA LEU A 161 -2.21 -13.43 6.24
C LEU A 161 -2.01 -13.55 7.76
N ARG A 162 -1.18 -14.50 8.19
CA ARG A 162 -0.92 -14.77 9.61
C ARG A 162 0.20 -13.90 10.16
N ASP A 163 -0.07 -13.14 11.22
CA ASP A 163 0.99 -12.42 11.93
C ASP A 163 2.09 -13.38 12.42
N ARG A 164 3.34 -13.12 12.02
CA ARG A 164 4.50 -13.97 12.30
C ARG A 164 5.34 -13.48 13.48
N LEU A 165 4.91 -12.41 14.15
CA LEU A 165 5.52 -11.95 15.41
C LEU A 165 4.91 -12.62 16.66
N ARG A 166 4.07 -13.65 16.49
CA ARG A 166 3.52 -14.45 17.59
C ARG A 166 4.29 -15.75 17.78
#